data_AF-A0A7Y3KRA7-F1
#
_entry.id   AF-A0A7Y3KRA7-F1
#
_cell.length_a   1.000
_cell.length_b   1.000
_cell.length_c   1.000
_cell.angle_alpha   90.00
_cell.angle_beta   90.00
_cell.angle_gamma   90.00
#
_symmetry.space_group_name_H-M   'P 1'
#
loop_
_entity.id
_entity.type
_entity.pdbx_description
1 polymer ?
#
loop_
_entity_poly.entity_id
_entity_poly.type
_entity_poly.pdbx_seq_one_letter_code
_entity_poly.pdbx_strand_id
1 'polypeptide(L)'
;MSEQTFTPDITVDQAFKMHAGARRVFARFHLGGCSNCAISESHTIGAVSEDYGIPLPMLLDALNALWDQGSLAIGDKVRIPAELRAKIPQLAQVPETGTIVGVESGAYTAEFGEVRLQGLAEDFIPFEASAEAATA
;
A
#
# COMPACT_ATOMS: atom_id res chain seq x y z
N MET A 1 -1.40 -21.26 -2.14
CA MET A 1 -1.34 -19.83 -1.79
C MET A 1 -0.52 -19.74 -0.51
N SER A 2 0.63 -19.07 -0.52
CA SER A 2 1.38 -18.84 0.71
C SER A 2 0.66 -17.72 1.45
N GLU A 3 0.00 -18.06 2.55
CA GLU A 3 -0.72 -17.13 3.42
C GLU A 3 0.31 -16.21 4.10
N GLN A 4 0.71 -15.15 3.41
CA GLN A 4 1.62 -14.13 3.95
C GLN A 4 0.79 -13.29 4.93
N THR A 5 0.71 -13.72 6.18
CA THR A 5 -0.03 -13.03 7.24
C THR A 5 0.93 -12.42 8.25
N PHE A 6 0.67 -11.17 8.65
CA PHE A 6 1.35 -10.56 9.78
C PHE A 6 0.79 -11.15 11.08
N THR A 7 1.69 -11.62 11.94
CA THR A 7 1.36 -12.16 13.26
C THR A 7 1.83 -11.20 14.37
N PRO A 8 1.26 -11.24 15.58
CA PRO A 8 1.70 -10.37 16.67
C PRO A 8 3.09 -10.71 17.23
N ASP A 9 3.60 -11.91 16.95
CA ASP A 9 4.85 -12.45 17.48
C ASP A 9 6.09 -11.95 16.73
N ILE A 10 5.94 -11.54 15.47
CA ILE A 10 7.05 -11.00 14.69
C ILE A 10 7.40 -9.58 15.16
N THR A 11 8.64 -9.17 14.94
CA THR A 11 9.08 -7.81 15.21
C THR A 11 8.64 -6.82 14.14
N VAL A 12 8.62 -5.54 14.50
CA VAL A 12 8.34 -4.47 13.54
C VAL A 12 9.36 -4.47 12.39
N ASP A 13 10.65 -4.73 12.66
CA ASP A 13 11.67 -4.95 11.63
C ASP A 13 11.29 -6.08 10.66
N GLN A 14 10.84 -7.23 11.19
CA GLN A 14 10.41 -8.35 10.36
C GLN A 14 9.20 -7.96 9.51
N ALA A 15 8.23 -7.23 10.06
CA ALA A 15 7.09 -6.74 9.31
C ALA A 15 7.51 -5.80 8.15
N PHE A 16 8.49 -4.93 8.38
CA PHE A 16 9.04 -4.05 7.34
C PHE A 16 9.79 -4.83 6.25
N LYS A 17 10.48 -5.92 6.62
CA LYS A 17 11.13 -6.83 5.65
C LYS A 17 10.13 -7.66 4.86
N MET A 18 8.99 -7.99 5.46
CA MET A 18 7.91 -8.72 4.78
C MET A 18 7.19 -7.85 3.75
N HIS A 19 6.87 -6.60 4.08
CA HIS A 19 6.16 -5.71 3.15
C HIS A 19 6.57 -4.24 3.31
N ALA A 20 6.93 -3.59 2.20
CA ALA A 20 7.29 -2.16 2.19
C ALA A 20 6.14 -1.26 2.68
N GLY A 21 4.89 -1.68 2.46
CA GLY A 21 3.69 -1.00 2.95
C GLY A 21 3.49 -1.07 4.47
N ALA A 22 4.17 -1.99 5.18
CA ALA A 22 4.04 -2.10 6.64
C ALA A 22 4.43 -0.78 7.30
N ARG A 23 5.55 -0.16 6.89
CA ARG A 23 6.01 1.16 7.40
C ARG A 23 4.92 2.23 7.32
N ARG A 24 4.10 2.21 6.28
CA ARG A 24 2.97 3.14 6.11
C ARG A 24 1.85 2.86 7.09
N VAL A 25 1.52 1.59 7.35
CA VAL A 25 0.51 1.22 8.34
C VAL A 25 0.96 1.70 9.73
N PHE A 26 2.18 1.39 10.14
CA PHE A 26 2.74 1.90 11.40
C PHE A 26 2.69 3.44 11.48
N ALA A 27 3.09 4.15 10.42
CA ALA A 27 2.99 5.61 10.37
C ALA A 27 1.56 6.15 10.52
N ARG A 28 0.53 5.46 10.01
CA ARG A 28 -0.89 5.82 10.19
C ARG A 28 -1.35 5.74 11.64
N PHE A 29 -0.77 4.82 12.41
CA PHE A 29 -1.00 4.69 13.85
C PHE A 29 -0.10 5.59 14.68
N HIS A 30 0.58 6.57 14.05
CA HIS A 30 1.58 7.44 14.69
C HIS A 30 2.80 6.70 15.26
N LEU A 31 3.00 5.44 14.86
CA LEU A 31 4.16 4.65 15.21
C LEU A 31 5.30 5.00 14.24
N GLY A 32 6.17 5.93 14.65
CA GLY A 32 7.38 6.32 13.90
C GLY A 32 7.33 7.66 13.15
N GLY A 33 6.39 8.55 13.50
CA GLY A 33 6.19 9.84 12.81
C GLY A 33 6.89 11.07 13.41
N CYS A 34 7.43 10.98 14.63
CA CYS A 34 8.11 12.11 15.28
C CYS A 34 9.58 11.78 15.49
N SER A 35 10.48 12.72 15.20
CA SER A 35 11.95 12.58 15.27
C SER A 35 12.52 12.17 16.65
N ASN A 36 11.65 11.92 17.65
CA ASN A 36 11.99 11.52 19.00
C ASN A 36 11.13 10.35 19.55
N CYS A 37 10.18 9.84 18.76
CA CYS A 37 9.34 8.69 19.10
C CYS A 37 9.75 7.51 18.21
N ALA A 38 11.00 7.09 18.35
CA ALA A 38 11.50 5.91 17.66
C ALA A 38 10.87 4.69 18.31
N ILE A 39 9.86 4.11 17.65
CA ILE A 39 9.40 2.78 18.01
C ILE A 39 10.60 1.84 17.91
N SER A 40 10.82 1.01 18.92
CA SER A 40 11.86 0.01 18.85
C SER A 40 11.50 -1.03 17.79
N GLU A 41 12.22 -1.04 16.67
CA GLU A 41 12.03 -2.03 15.59
C GLU A 41 12.28 -3.47 16.06
N SER A 42 12.96 -3.62 17.21
CA SER A 42 13.19 -4.87 17.92
C SER A 42 11.98 -5.37 18.71
N HIS A 43 10.97 -4.53 18.98
CA HIS A 43 9.76 -4.97 19.68
C HIS A 43 8.82 -5.73 18.73
N THR A 44 8.08 -6.67 19.30
CA THR A 44 7.03 -7.40 18.58
C THR A 44 5.85 -6.49 18.28
N ILE A 45 5.10 -6.79 17.21
CA ILE A 45 3.88 -6.05 16.87
C ILE A 45 2.92 -6.03 18.08
N GLY A 46 2.77 -7.17 18.77
CA GLY A 46 1.98 -7.27 19.99
C GLY A 46 2.45 -6.32 21.10
N ALA A 47 3.75 -6.32 21.39
CA ALA A 47 4.33 -5.47 22.43
C ALA A 47 4.21 -3.97 22.09
N VAL A 48 4.45 -3.58 20.84
CA VAL A 48 4.24 -2.19 20.38
C VAL A 48 2.77 -1.80 20.48
N SER A 49 1.87 -2.70 20.13
CA SER A 49 0.43 -2.43 20.27
C SER A 49 0.04 -2.16 21.72
N GLU A 50 0.55 -2.95 22.66
CA GLU A 50 0.28 -2.78 24.09
C GLU A 50 0.91 -1.50 24.67
N ASP A 51 2.19 -1.25 24.37
CA ASP A 51 2.96 -0.11 24.87
C ASP A 51 2.37 1.24 24.42
N TYR A 52 1.87 1.29 23.19
CA TYR A 52 1.27 2.49 22.60
C TYR A 52 -0.27 2.55 22.77
N GLY A 53 -0.88 1.56 23.44
CA GLY A 53 -2.32 1.51 23.65
C GLY A 53 -3.14 1.36 22.35
N ILE A 54 -2.53 0.79 21.30
CA ILE A 54 -3.18 0.54 20.02
C ILE A 54 -3.86 -0.84 20.10
N PRO A 55 -5.10 -0.98 19.61
CA PRO A 55 -5.76 -2.28 19.54
C PRO A 55 -5.06 -3.19 18.52
N LEU A 56 -4.39 -4.22 19.03
CA LEU A 56 -3.69 -5.24 18.25
C LEU A 56 -4.51 -5.81 17.07
N PRO A 57 -5.79 -6.19 17.25
CA PRO A 57 -6.58 -6.69 16.12
C PRO A 57 -6.71 -5.66 14.99
N MET A 58 -6.80 -4.36 15.29
CA MET A 58 -6.89 -3.33 14.25
C MET A 58 -5.55 -3.10 13.55
N LEU A 59 -4.44 -3.17 14.28
CA LEU A 59 -3.11 -3.05 13.69
C LEU A 59 -2.82 -4.24 12.74
N LEU A 60 -3.13 -5.46 13.19
CA LEU A 60 -2.97 -6.66 12.37
C LEU A 60 -3.91 -6.66 11.17
N ASP A 61 -5.15 -6.23 11.33
CA ASP A 61 -6.09 -6.08 10.21
C ASP A 61 -5.55 -5.10 9.17
N ALA A 62 -5.10 -3.91 9.59
CA ALA A 62 -4.53 -2.91 8.69
C ALA A 62 -3.23 -3.38 8.00
N LEU A 63 -2.42 -4.20 8.69
CA LEU A 63 -1.23 -4.81 8.11
C LEU A 63 -1.61 -5.91 7.11
N ASN A 64 -2.52 -6.79 7.45
CA ASN A 64 -2.97 -7.86 6.57
C ASN A 64 -3.74 -7.32 5.36
N ALA A 65 -4.44 -6.20 5.52
CA ALA A 65 -5.03 -5.46 4.42
C ALA A 65 -3.99 -4.98 3.40
N LEU A 66 -2.70 -4.90 3.73
CA LEU A 66 -1.67 -4.61 2.72
C LEU A 66 -1.54 -5.72 1.67
N TRP A 67 -1.81 -6.95 2.06
CA TRP A 67 -1.81 -8.09 1.14
C TRP A 67 -3.08 -8.13 0.28
N ASP A 68 -4.19 -7.59 0.80
CA ASP A 68 -5.50 -7.57 0.14
C ASP A 68 -5.73 -6.31 -0.73
N GLN A 69 -5.21 -5.15 -0.31
CA GLN A 69 -5.43 -3.83 -0.93
C GLN A 69 -4.75 -3.65 -2.30
N GLY A 70 -4.42 -4.74 -2.99
CA GLY A 70 -3.85 -4.69 -4.33
C GLY A 70 -2.59 -3.83 -4.34
N SER A 71 -1.49 -4.38 -3.82
CA SER A 71 -0.20 -3.71 -3.91
C SER A 71 0.17 -3.56 -5.39
N LEU A 72 -0.20 -2.43 -5.99
CA LEU A 72 0.07 -2.11 -7.39
C LEU A 72 1.57 -2.24 -7.62
N ALA A 73 1.97 -3.25 -8.38
CA ALA A 73 3.37 -3.51 -8.64
C ALA A 73 3.88 -2.58 -9.75
N ILE A 74 5.19 -2.32 -9.77
CA ILE A 74 5.81 -1.72 -10.94
C ILE A 74 5.60 -2.65 -12.13
N GLY A 75 5.07 -2.11 -13.23
CA GLY A 75 4.65 -2.85 -14.41
C GLY A 75 3.16 -3.18 -14.45
N ASP A 76 2.42 -2.94 -13.36
CA ASP A 76 0.98 -3.20 -13.32
C ASP A 76 0.21 -2.18 -14.17
N LYS A 77 -0.82 -2.64 -14.88
CA LYS A 77 -1.67 -1.77 -15.69
C LYS A 77 -2.76 -1.20 -14.82
N VAL A 78 -2.92 0.11 -14.82
CA VAL A 78 -3.93 0.83 -14.04
C VAL A 78 -4.74 1.77 -14.92
N ARG A 79 -5.95 2.08 -14.49
CA ARG A 79 -6.80 3.12 -15.10
C ARG A 79 -7.19 4.14 -14.04
N ILE A 80 -7.44 5.37 -14.48
CA ILE A 80 -7.88 6.45 -13.60
C ILE A 80 -9.41 6.52 -13.64
N PRO A 81 -10.11 6.66 -12.50
CA PRO A 81 -11.55 6.86 -12.48
C PRO A 81 -11.96 8.11 -13.29
N ALA A 82 -13.14 8.05 -13.91
CA ALA A 82 -13.63 9.12 -14.79
C ALA A 82 -13.70 10.49 -14.09
N GLU A 83 -13.94 10.53 -12.78
CA GLU A 83 -13.97 11.76 -11.99
C GLU A 83 -12.60 12.45 -11.93
N LEU A 84 -11.53 11.70 -11.65
CA LEU A 84 -10.16 12.23 -11.68
C LEU A 84 -9.75 12.60 -13.11
N ARG A 85 -10.13 11.79 -14.10
CA ARG A 85 -9.89 12.09 -15.52
C ARG A 85 -10.56 13.39 -15.96
N ALA A 86 -11.77 13.68 -15.48
CA ALA A 86 -12.48 14.92 -15.78
C ALA A 86 -11.82 16.16 -15.16
N LYS A 87 -11.18 16.01 -14.00
CA LYS A 87 -10.45 17.10 -13.32
C LYS A 87 -9.08 17.39 -13.95
N ILE A 88 -8.53 16.46 -14.72
CA ILE A 88 -7.18 16.53 -15.26
C ILE A 88 -7.26 16.58 -16.80
N PRO A 89 -7.31 17.79 -17.42
CA PRO A 89 -7.56 17.94 -18.86
C PRO A 89 -6.48 17.29 -19.74
N GLN A 90 -5.24 17.21 -19.24
CA GLN A 90 -4.12 16.51 -19.89
C GLN A 90 -4.35 14.99 -20.02
N LEU A 91 -5.23 14.38 -19.23
CA LEU A 91 -5.58 12.97 -19.37
C LEU A 91 -6.54 12.70 -20.55
N ALA A 92 -7.14 13.72 -21.16
CA ALA A 92 -8.04 13.55 -22.30
C ALA A 92 -7.32 13.06 -23.57
N GLN A 93 -6.03 13.36 -23.69
CA GLN A 93 -5.20 13.08 -24.87
C GLN A 93 -4.39 11.78 -24.74
N VAL A 94 -4.39 11.15 -23.57
CA VAL A 94 -3.59 9.96 -23.26
C VAL A 94 -4.45 8.69 -23.17
N PRO A 95 -3.85 7.49 -23.29
CA PRO A 95 -4.57 6.23 -23.13
C PRO A 95 -5.37 6.16 -21.82
N GLU A 96 -6.48 5.42 -21.86
CA GLU A 96 -7.34 5.17 -20.69
C GLU A 96 -6.66 4.33 -19.61
N THR A 97 -5.64 3.58 -20.01
CA THR A 97 -4.80 2.77 -19.13
C THR A 97 -3.37 3.28 -19.14
N GLY A 98 -2.75 3.31 -17.96
CA GLY A 98 -1.34 3.58 -17.76
C GLY A 98 -0.65 2.39 -17.09
N THR A 99 0.66 2.49 -16.95
CA THR A 99 1.47 1.45 -16.31
C THR A 99 2.17 2.05 -15.10
N ILE A 100 2.18 1.36 -13.97
CA ILE A 100 2.96 1.79 -12.81
C ILE A 100 4.45 1.69 -13.13
N VAL A 101 5.17 2.79 -13.00
CA VAL A 101 6.62 2.88 -13.27
C VAL A 101 7.44 3.16 -12.01
N GLY A 102 6.80 3.61 -10.93
CA GLY A 102 7.47 3.85 -9.65
C GLY A 102 6.53 3.75 -8.45
N VAL A 103 7.10 3.45 -7.28
CA VAL A 103 6.43 3.59 -6.00
C VAL A 103 7.41 4.23 -5.01
N GLU A 104 7.05 5.39 -4.49
CA GLU A 104 7.91 6.17 -3.61
C GLU A 104 7.10 6.58 -2.38
N SER A 105 7.53 6.18 -1.19
CA SER A 105 6.88 6.54 0.09
C SER A 105 5.37 6.25 0.14
N GLY A 106 4.89 5.25 -0.60
CA GLY A 106 3.48 4.88 -0.68
C GLY A 106 2.64 5.66 -1.70
N ALA A 107 3.27 6.55 -2.48
CA ALA A 107 2.69 7.13 -3.69
C ALA A 107 3.13 6.32 -4.92
N TYR A 108 2.18 5.95 -5.76
CA TYR A 108 2.39 5.23 -7.00
C TYR A 108 2.52 6.23 -8.15
N THR A 109 3.49 6.00 -9.01
CA THR A 109 3.72 6.78 -10.22
C THR A 109 3.28 5.93 -11.40
N ALA A 110 2.20 6.35 -12.07
CA ALA A 110 1.62 5.70 -13.23
C ALA A 110 1.90 6.53 -14.49
N GLU A 111 2.40 5.89 -15.55
CA GLU A 111 2.66 6.51 -16.84
C GLU A 111 1.55 6.15 -17.84
N PHE A 112 0.85 7.18 -18.32
CA PHE A 112 -0.21 7.12 -19.33
C PHE A 112 0.34 7.71 -20.63
N GLY A 113 1.06 6.89 -21.41
CA GLY A 113 1.74 7.36 -22.62
C GLY A 113 2.81 8.40 -22.28
N GLU A 114 2.55 9.66 -22.58
CA GLU A 114 3.49 10.78 -22.33
C GLU A 114 3.25 11.49 -20.98
N VAL A 115 2.15 11.18 -20.28
CA VAL A 115 1.78 11.83 -19.01
C VAL A 115 2.09 10.89 -17.84
N ARG A 116 2.84 11.39 -16.85
CA ARG A 116 3.04 10.71 -15.57
C ARG A 116 2.13 11.30 -14.51
N LEU A 117 1.40 10.44 -13.82
CA LEU A 117 0.58 10.80 -12.68
C LEU A 117 1.14 10.15 -11.41
N GLN A 118 1.29 10.93 -10.34
CA GLN A 118 1.60 10.41 -9.02
C GLN A 118 0.35 10.51 -8.15
N GLY A 119 -0.01 9.42 -7.48
CA GLY A 119 -1.23 9.32 -6.67
C GLY A 119 -1.17 8.17 -5.67
N LEU A 120 -2.22 7.99 -4.88
CA LEU A 120 -2.33 6.82 -4.00
C LEU A 120 -2.83 5.61 -4.78
N ALA A 121 -2.69 4.40 -4.24
CA ALA A 121 -3.30 3.20 -4.86
C ALA A 121 -4.81 3.40 -5.07
N GLU A 122 -5.47 4.15 -4.19
CA GLU A 122 -6.90 4.46 -4.27
C GLU A 122 -7.27 5.33 -5.48
N ASP A 123 -6.32 6.14 -5.99
CA ASP A 123 -6.49 6.95 -7.20
C ASP A 123 -6.32 6.12 -8.50
N PHE A 124 -5.73 4.93 -8.39
CA PHE A 124 -5.41 4.06 -9.51
C PHE A 124 -6.18 2.74 -9.42
N ILE A 125 -7.11 2.54 -10.34
CA ILE A 125 -7.85 1.28 -10.40
C ILE A 125 -7.00 0.27 -11.17
N PRO A 126 -6.60 -0.88 -10.59
CA PRO A 126 -5.91 -1.93 -11.34
C PRO A 126 -6.78 -2.35 -12.53
N PHE A 127 -6.19 -2.27 -13.72
CA PHE A 127 -6.76 -2.81 -14.95
C PHE A 127 -6.40 -4.30 -14.98
N GLU A 128 -6.99 -5.07 -14.08
CA GLU A 128 -6.93 -6.51 -14.18
C GLU A 128 -7.64 -6.92 -15.47
N ALA A 129 -6.91 -7.54 -16.38
CA ALA A 129 -7.54 -8.58 -17.20
C ALA A 129 -7.94 -9.67 -16.20
N SER A 130 -9.16 -9.58 -15.68
CA SER A 130 -9.73 -10.51 -14.72
C SER A 130 -9.48 -11.95 -15.18
N ALA A 131 -8.65 -12.67 -14.41
CA ALA A 131 -8.51 -14.12 -14.27
C ALA A 131 -7.18 -14.36 -13.53
N GLU A 132 -7.06 -15.00 -12.37
CA GLU A 132 -7.82 -16.14 -11.85
C GLU A 132 -7.30 -16.44 -10.43
N ALA A 133 -8.17 -16.46 -9.41
CA ALA A 133 -8.15 -17.41 -8.28
C ALA A 133 -9.21 -17.06 -7.23
N ALA A 134 -10.45 -16.88 -7.67
CA ALA A 134 -11.62 -17.15 -6.84
C ALA A 134 -12.20 -18.49 -7.32
N THR A 135 -11.58 -19.63 -6.94
CA THR A 135 -12.21 -20.97 -6.80
C THR A 135 -11.16 -22.06 -6.58
N ALA A 136 -11.22 -22.73 -5.42
CA ALA A 136 -11.20 -24.19 -5.25
C ALA A 136 -11.44 -24.53 -3.78
#